data_AF-A0A0K8RGC5-F1
#
_entry.id   AF-A0A0K8RGC5-F1
#
_cell.length_a   1.000
_cell.length_b   1.000
_cell.length_c   1.000
_cell.angle_alpha   90.00
_cell.angle_beta   90.00
_cell.angle_gamma   90.00
#
_symmetry.space_group_name_H-M   'P 1'
#
loop_
_entity.id
_entity.type
_entity.pdbx_description
1 polymer ?
#
loop_
_entity_poly.entity_id
_entity_poly.type
_entity_poly.pdbx_seq_one_letter_code
_entity_poly.pdbx_strand_id
1 'polypeptide(L)'
;MYRFTSIELQENKKFQPAHLHNTGTGGSEIGGSRSEGALPLLDEKQTRDSTHRADFEILKLNCPDIELVSRVQWGAEPPKAVEYLSVAVELVIYHHTERTQCFSIENCSRIVHFWQGYHQVYKDWYDIAYSFLIGGDGSVYQGRGFGTVGAHTLLYNDKSVSFAFIGNFTYHGPNKNMLKAAENLIKCGIKLGKIRANYTLHGQRDANRRDCPGEAFYKQIRKSRRFGGRLTPYIYKFQT
;
A
#
# COMPACT_ATOMS: atom_id res chain seq x y z
N MET A 1 -6.56 11.16 30.27
CA MET A 1 -5.34 10.45 30.71
C MET A 1 -4.95 9.51 29.58
N TYR A 2 -3.99 9.93 28.75
CA TYR A 2 -3.64 9.27 27.48
C TYR A 2 -2.76 8.04 27.75
N ARG A 3 -3.14 6.87 27.22
CA ARG A 3 -2.24 5.72 27.06
C ARG A 3 -2.11 5.41 25.57
N PHE A 4 -1.17 6.09 24.93
CA PHE A 4 -0.52 5.54 23.74
C PHE A 4 0.39 4.41 24.21
N THR A 5 0.32 3.23 23.60
CA THR A 5 1.31 2.17 23.86
C THR A 5 2.67 2.67 23.42
N SER A 6 3.59 2.75 24.38
CA SER A 6 4.89 3.44 24.34
C SER A 6 5.91 2.96 23.28
N ILE A 7 5.54 2.05 22.39
CA ILE A 7 6.47 1.40 21.45
C ILE A 7 6.58 2.19 20.13
N GLU A 8 5.47 2.67 19.55
CA GLU A 8 5.50 3.38 18.25
C GLU A 8 6.02 4.83 18.35
N LEU A 9 6.01 5.45 19.55
CA LEU A 9 6.52 6.81 19.76
C LEU A 9 8.03 6.88 20.06
N GLN A 10 8.64 5.82 20.62
CA GLN A 10 10.07 5.84 20.95
C GLN A 10 10.99 5.53 19.76
N GLU A 11 10.50 4.81 18.74
CA GLU A 11 11.31 4.42 17.57
C GLU A 11 11.54 5.58 16.57
N ASN A 12 10.70 6.62 16.61
CA ASN A 12 10.72 7.74 15.65
C ASN A 12 11.84 8.77 15.83
N LYS A 13 12.65 8.70 16.90
CA LYS A 13 13.77 9.64 17.12
C LYS A 13 15.11 9.20 16.53
N LYS A 14 15.23 7.97 16.02
CA LYS A 14 16.54 7.38 15.63
C LYS A 14 16.87 7.43 14.13
N PHE A 15 16.00 7.92 13.26
CA PHE A 15 16.21 7.84 11.81
C PHE A 15 16.34 9.24 11.17
N GLN A 16 17.53 9.82 11.27
CA GLN A 16 18.00 10.84 10.32
C GLN A 16 19.04 10.17 9.40
N PRO A 17 18.93 10.27 8.07
CA PRO A 17 19.87 9.60 7.17
C PRO A 17 21.20 10.35 7.12
N ALA A 18 22.30 9.61 7.27
CA ALA A 18 23.66 10.07 7.06
C ALA A 18 23.99 10.12 5.56
N HIS A 19 24.73 11.17 5.15
CA HIS A 19 25.25 11.36 3.79
C HIS A 19 26.25 10.27 3.40
N LEU A 20 26.08 9.69 2.20
CA LEU A 20 27.04 8.76 1.61
C LEU A 20 27.84 9.43 0.48
N HIS A 21 29.17 9.40 0.64
CA HIS A 21 30.18 9.82 -0.33
C HIS A 21 30.28 8.83 -1.49
N ASN A 22 30.39 9.36 -2.70
CA ASN A 22 30.58 8.63 -3.95
C ASN A 22 32.10 8.48 -4.25
N THR A 23 32.57 7.29 -4.55
CA THR A 23 33.89 7.07 -5.18
C THR A 23 33.73 6.12 -6.36
N GLY A 24 34.09 6.62 -7.54
CA GLY A 24 34.04 5.88 -8.80
C GLY A 24 35.42 5.35 -9.20
N THR A 25 35.42 4.19 -9.83
CA THR A 25 36.45 3.64 -10.74
C THR A 25 35.64 2.81 -11.76
N GLY A 26 35.80 2.87 -13.09
CA GLY A 26 36.98 2.99 -13.93
C GLY A 26 37.14 1.64 -14.65
N GLY A 27 36.60 1.48 -15.87
CA GLY A 27 36.64 0.22 -16.62
C GLY A 27 36.86 0.40 -18.12
N SER A 28 37.86 -0.31 -18.64
CA SER A 28 38.18 -0.65 -20.04
C SER A 28 38.48 -2.17 -20.01
N GLU A 29 38.25 -3.05 -20.97
CA GLU A 29 38.05 -2.98 -22.42
C GLU A 29 37.71 -4.42 -22.95
N ILE A 30 37.09 -4.52 -24.14
CA ILE A 30 37.08 -5.58 -25.20
C ILE A 30 36.96 -7.11 -24.95
N GLY A 31 36.15 -7.73 -25.84
CA GLY A 31 36.40 -9.09 -26.37
C GLY A 31 35.16 -9.94 -26.64
N GLY A 32 34.84 -10.22 -27.91
CA GLY A 32 33.60 -10.88 -28.34
C GLY A 32 33.66 -12.40 -28.51
N SER A 33 32.49 -13.02 -28.73
CA SER A 33 32.27 -14.24 -29.51
C SER A 33 30.78 -14.64 -29.45
N ARG A 34 30.17 -14.89 -30.62
CA ARG A 34 28.81 -15.41 -30.77
C ARG A 34 28.81 -16.92 -30.57
N SER A 35 27.88 -17.43 -29.77
CA SER A 35 27.38 -18.80 -29.88
C SER A 35 25.86 -18.79 -29.76
N GLU A 36 25.20 -19.52 -30.66
CA GLU A 36 23.77 -19.83 -30.60
C GLU A 36 23.54 -20.79 -29.43
N GLY A 37 22.66 -20.42 -28.49
CA GLY A 37 22.35 -21.26 -27.34
C GLY A 37 21.29 -20.63 -26.44
N ALA A 38 20.16 -21.35 -26.33
CA ALA A 38 19.06 -21.19 -25.37
C ALA A 38 18.31 -19.84 -25.33
N LEU A 39 16.97 -19.91 -25.31
CA LEU A 39 16.12 -18.81 -24.86
C LEU A 39 16.64 -18.32 -23.50
N PRO A 40 17.01 -17.04 -23.35
CA PRO A 40 17.59 -16.56 -22.11
C PRO A 40 16.54 -16.70 -21.00
N LEU A 41 16.91 -17.39 -19.92
CA LEU A 41 16.18 -17.33 -18.66
C LEU A 41 16.09 -15.86 -18.29
N LEU A 42 14.91 -15.27 -18.43
CA LEU A 42 14.67 -13.88 -18.04
C LEU A 42 15.01 -13.77 -16.55
N ASP A 43 15.88 -12.81 -16.21
CA ASP A 43 16.21 -12.48 -14.83
C ASP A 43 14.91 -12.31 -14.03
N GLU A 44 14.79 -12.96 -12.88
CA GLU A 44 13.63 -12.84 -11.99
C GLU A 44 13.33 -11.38 -11.63
N LYS A 45 14.35 -10.52 -11.61
CA LYS A 45 14.18 -9.08 -11.40
C LYS A 45 13.46 -8.42 -12.58
N GLN A 46 13.76 -8.84 -13.80
CA GLN A 46 13.20 -8.31 -15.04
C GLN A 46 11.77 -8.82 -15.28
N THR A 47 11.45 -10.06 -14.89
CA THR A 47 10.06 -10.57 -14.92
C THR A 47 9.18 -9.89 -13.86
N ARG A 48 9.69 -9.67 -12.64
CA ARG A 48 8.95 -8.93 -11.58
C ARG A 48 8.66 -7.49 -11.95
N ASP A 49 9.63 -6.79 -12.56
CA ASP A 49 9.43 -5.43 -13.06
C ASP A 49 8.40 -5.40 -14.21
N SER A 50 8.38 -6.42 -15.07
CA SER A 50 7.41 -6.54 -16.16
C SER A 50 5.96 -6.72 -15.69
N THR A 51 5.71 -7.50 -14.62
CA THR A 51 4.36 -7.73 -14.09
C THR A 51 3.81 -6.47 -13.42
N HIS A 52 4.61 -5.79 -12.59
CA HIS A 52 4.18 -4.53 -11.97
C HIS A 52 3.91 -3.43 -12.99
N ARG A 53 4.70 -3.38 -14.07
CA ARG A 53 4.49 -2.47 -15.19
C ARG A 53 3.18 -2.78 -15.93
N ALA A 54 2.90 -4.05 -16.21
CA ALA A 54 1.65 -4.45 -16.86
C ALA A 54 0.42 -4.11 -16.01
N ASP A 55 0.47 -4.37 -14.70
CA ASP A 55 -0.62 -4.02 -13.77
C ASP A 55 -0.88 -2.52 -13.71
N PHE A 56 0.18 -1.71 -13.71
CA PHE A 56 0.07 -0.25 -13.74
C PHE A 56 -0.56 0.25 -15.03
N GLU A 57 -0.13 -0.23 -16.20
CA GLU A 57 -0.70 0.19 -17.48
C GLU A 57 -2.17 -0.23 -17.62
N ILE A 58 -2.53 -1.43 -17.14
CA ILE A 58 -3.93 -1.88 -17.09
C ILE A 58 -4.76 -0.95 -16.23
N LEU A 59 -4.26 -0.57 -15.04
CA LEU A 59 -4.96 0.36 -14.15
C LEU A 59 -5.12 1.74 -14.79
N LYS A 60 -4.04 2.29 -15.35
CA LYS A 60 -4.04 3.60 -15.98
C LYS A 60 -5.00 3.67 -17.17
N LEU A 61 -5.03 2.63 -18.01
CA LEU A 61 -5.92 2.57 -19.17
C LEU A 61 -7.39 2.42 -18.78
N ASN A 62 -7.69 1.58 -17.77
CA ASN A 62 -9.06 1.26 -17.42
C ASN A 62 -9.69 2.23 -16.42
N CYS A 63 -8.89 3.01 -15.73
CA CYS A 63 -9.31 3.84 -14.60
C CYS A 63 -8.75 5.27 -14.71
N PRO A 64 -9.11 6.02 -15.78
CA PRO A 64 -8.56 7.34 -16.07
C PRO A 64 -8.92 8.40 -15.02
N ASP A 65 -9.96 8.17 -14.21
CA ASP A 65 -10.40 9.08 -13.15
C ASP A 65 -9.56 8.97 -11.85
N ILE A 66 -8.41 8.29 -11.92
CA ILE A 66 -7.49 8.11 -10.80
C ILE A 66 -6.13 8.67 -11.20
N GLU A 67 -5.63 9.62 -10.42
CA GLU A 67 -4.24 10.04 -10.52
C GLU A 67 -3.34 8.98 -9.86
N LEU A 68 -2.96 7.97 -10.65
CA LEU A 68 -2.18 6.83 -10.17
C LEU A 68 -0.67 7.15 -10.20
N VAL A 69 -0.01 6.90 -9.08
CA VAL A 69 1.46 6.96 -8.92
C VAL A 69 1.99 5.54 -8.82
N SER A 70 2.74 5.12 -9.83
CA SER A 70 3.34 3.78 -9.90
C SER A 70 4.41 3.57 -8.85
N ARG A 71 4.72 2.30 -8.58
CA ARG A 71 5.87 1.91 -7.75
C ARG A 71 7.17 2.59 -8.17
N VAL A 72 7.44 2.66 -9.47
CA VAL A 72 8.64 3.34 -10.00
C VAL A 72 8.59 4.84 -9.73
N GLN A 73 7.44 5.49 -9.91
CA GLN A 73 7.30 6.94 -9.72
C GLN A 73 7.52 7.39 -8.27
N TRP A 74 7.08 6.61 -7.28
CA TRP A 74 7.32 6.95 -5.87
C TRP A 74 8.65 6.40 -5.31
N GLY A 75 9.41 5.66 -6.13
CA GLY A 75 10.74 5.17 -5.78
C GLY A 75 10.75 3.86 -4.99
N ALA A 76 9.81 2.96 -5.23
CA ALA A 76 9.68 1.71 -4.49
C ALA A 76 10.90 0.79 -4.57
N GLU A 77 11.27 0.22 -3.44
CA GLU A 77 12.12 -0.96 -3.39
C GLU A 77 11.37 -2.19 -3.94
N PRO A 78 12.08 -3.19 -4.50
CA PRO A 78 11.46 -4.45 -4.90
C PRO A 78 10.83 -5.19 -3.71
N PRO A 79 9.70 -5.89 -3.90
CA PRO A 79 9.19 -6.79 -2.87
C PRO A 79 10.16 -7.97 -2.66
N LYS A 80 10.35 -8.40 -1.41
CA LYS A 80 11.16 -9.59 -1.07
C LYS A 80 10.53 -10.88 -1.61
N ALA A 81 9.20 -10.95 -1.59
CA ALA A 81 8.39 -12.01 -2.17
C ALA A 81 6.99 -11.48 -2.51
N VAL A 82 6.24 -12.21 -3.35
CA VAL A 82 4.88 -11.85 -3.76
C VAL A 82 3.97 -13.06 -3.58
N GLU A 83 2.85 -12.85 -2.90
CA GLU A 83 1.78 -13.82 -2.77
C GLU A 83 0.54 -13.27 -3.47
N TYR A 84 -0.12 -14.09 -4.29
CA TYR A 84 -1.25 -13.68 -5.10
C TYR A 84 -2.58 -14.12 -4.51
N LEU A 85 -3.57 -13.24 -4.62
CA LEU A 85 -4.96 -13.54 -4.34
C LEU A 85 -5.52 -14.41 -5.49
N SER A 86 -6.15 -15.53 -5.15
CA SER A 86 -6.71 -16.45 -6.14
C SER A 86 -8.02 -15.95 -6.77
N VAL A 87 -8.72 -15.01 -6.13
CA VAL A 87 -10.03 -14.51 -6.55
C VAL A 87 -10.22 -13.03 -6.22
N ALA A 88 -11.25 -12.42 -6.82
CA ALA A 88 -11.73 -11.09 -6.44
C ALA A 88 -12.09 -11.03 -4.95
N VAL A 89 -11.68 -9.97 -4.27
CA VAL A 89 -11.92 -9.79 -2.84
C VAL A 89 -13.31 -9.24 -2.53
N GLU A 90 -13.84 -9.55 -1.36
CA GLU A 90 -15.14 -9.08 -0.87
C GLU A 90 -15.04 -7.95 0.14
N LEU A 91 -13.83 -7.68 0.64
CA LEU A 91 -13.59 -6.74 1.71
C LEU A 91 -12.72 -5.60 1.21
N VAL A 92 -13.16 -4.37 1.45
CA VAL A 92 -12.34 -3.17 1.34
C VAL A 92 -12.09 -2.65 2.74
N ILE A 93 -10.83 -2.54 3.14
CA ILE A 93 -10.44 -2.12 4.49
C ILE A 93 -9.70 -0.79 4.42
N TYR A 94 -10.27 0.26 5.00
CA TYR A 94 -9.61 1.55 5.11
C TYR A 94 -8.70 1.61 6.32
N HIS A 95 -7.54 2.20 6.09
CA HIS A 95 -6.51 2.48 7.08
C HIS A 95 -6.19 3.96 7.10
N HIS A 96 -5.55 4.41 8.17
CA HIS A 96 -4.75 5.63 8.14
C HIS A 96 -3.30 5.29 8.46
N THR A 97 -2.37 6.18 8.12
CA THR A 97 -0.94 5.96 8.39
C THR A 97 -0.46 6.59 9.69
N GLU A 98 -1.34 7.27 10.44
CA GLU A 98 -1.03 7.90 11.74
C GLU A 98 0.07 8.98 11.70
N ARG A 99 0.42 9.49 10.51
CA ARG A 99 1.41 10.54 10.28
C ARG A 99 0.80 11.85 9.82
N THR A 100 1.65 12.81 9.46
CA THR A 100 1.27 14.03 8.76
C THR A 100 0.68 13.72 7.39
N GLN A 101 -0.29 14.54 6.98
CA GLN A 101 -0.79 14.51 5.60
C GLN A 101 0.27 15.07 4.65
N CYS A 102 0.09 14.78 3.37
CA CYS A 102 0.90 15.27 2.26
C CYS A 102 -0.04 15.71 1.13
N PHE A 103 0.39 16.64 0.29
CA PHE A 103 -0.45 17.27 -0.74
C PHE A 103 0.30 17.46 -2.06
N SER A 104 1.35 16.66 -2.29
CA SER A 104 2.07 16.61 -3.56
C SER A 104 2.66 15.22 -3.76
N ILE A 105 2.81 14.83 -5.04
CA ILE A 105 3.45 13.57 -5.43
C ILE A 105 4.79 13.37 -4.74
N GLU A 106 5.64 14.40 -4.72
CA GLU A 106 6.96 14.34 -4.10
C GLU A 106 6.89 14.03 -2.59
N ASN A 107 6.08 14.78 -1.82
CA ASN A 107 6.02 14.64 -0.37
C ASN A 107 5.30 13.36 0.05
N CYS A 108 4.24 13.00 -0.67
CA CYS A 108 3.55 11.75 -0.42
C CYS A 108 4.42 10.54 -0.77
N SER A 109 5.18 10.58 -1.87
CA SER A 109 6.13 9.51 -2.24
C SER A 109 7.16 9.27 -1.14
N ARG A 110 7.70 10.33 -0.53
CA ARG A 110 8.61 10.21 0.63
C ARG A 110 7.97 9.47 1.81
N ILE A 111 6.70 9.74 2.11
CA ILE A 111 5.98 9.05 3.20
C ILE A 111 5.70 7.59 2.84
N VAL A 112 5.30 7.30 1.60
CA VAL A 112 5.07 5.93 1.11
C VAL A 112 6.37 5.13 1.18
N HIS A 113 7.48 5.70 0.69
CA HIS A 113 8.82 5.09 0.75
C HIS A 113 9.27 4.82 2.19
N PHE A 114 9.06 5.78 3.11
CA PHE A 114 9.33 5.57 4.53
C PHE A 114 8.57 4.34 5.09
N TRP A 115 7.28 4.22 4.78
CA TRP A 115 6.47 3.10 5.25
C TRP A 115 6.90 1.77 4.63
N GLN A 116 7.30 1.75 3.35
CA GLN A 116 7.87 0.56 2.76
C GLN A 116 9.14 0.13 3.51
N GLY A 117 10.07 1.06 3.73
CA GLY A 117 11.30 0.79 4.46
C GLY A 117 11.04 0.27 5.88
N TYR A 118 10.10 0.88 6.62
CA TYR A 118 9.71 0.38 7.94
C TYR A 118 9.13 -1.05 7.86
N HIS A 119 8.24 -1.34 6.93
CA HIS A 119 7.64 -2.67 6.81
C HIS A 119 8.66 -3.73 6.36
N GLN A 120 9.53 -3.43 5.40
CA GLN A 120 10.51 -4.40 4.91
C GLN A 120 11.68 -4.57 5.85
N VAL A 121 12.27 -3.48 6.37
CA VAL A 121 13.50 -3.56 7.16
C VAL A 121 13.20 -3.87 8.63
N TYR A 122 12.22 -3.19 9.22
CA TYR A 122 11.95 -3.31 10.66
C TYR A 122 10.96 -4.43 11.00
N LYS A 123 9.94 -4.64 10.17
CA LYS A 123 8.94 -5.72 10.37
C LYS A 123 9.26 -7.02 9.64
N ASP A 124 10.30 -7.01 8.82
CA ASP A 124 10.68 -8.13 7.93
C ASP A 124 9.54 -8.63 7.01
N TRP A 125 8.62 -7.74 6.64
CA TRP A 125 7.55 -8.08 5.72
C TRP A 125 8.04 -8.07 4.28
N TYR A 126 7.32 -8.77 3.40
CA TYR A 126 7.69 -8.85 1.99
C TYR A 126 7.71 -7.49 1.29
N ASP A 127 6.80 -6.60 1.68
CA ASP A 127 6.67 -5.26 1.10
C ASP A 127 5.84 -4.36 2.03
N ILE A 128 5.62 -3.11 1.63
CA ILE A 128 4.66 -2.20 2.26
C ILE A 128 3.32 -2.90 2.55
N ALA A 129 2.73 -2.67 3.73
CA ALA A 129 1.59 -3.44 4.20
C ALA A 129 0.34 -3.34 3.32
N TYR A 130 0.17 -2.22 2.63
CA TYR A 130 -1.09 -1.82 2.02
C TYR A 130 -1.13 -2.11 0.52
N SER A 131 -2.31 -2.46 0.00
CA SER A 131 -2.55 -2.56 -1.45
C SER A 131 -2.36 -1.20 -2.14
N PHE A 132 -2.98 -0.14 -1.61
CA PHE A 132 -2.85 1.23 -2.11
C PHE A 132 -2.78 2.24 -0.97
N LEU A 133 -2.17 3.39 -1.24
CA LEU A 133 -2.16 4.54 -0.34
C LEU A 133 -2.76 5.77 -1.06
N ILE A 134 -3.36 6.68 -0.31
CA ILE A 134 -4.04 7.87 -0.88
C ILE A 134 -3.48 9.12 -0.23
N GLY A 135 -2.90 10.00 -1.04
CA GLY A 135 -2.36 11.30 -0.61
C GLY A 135 -3.47 12.34 -0.42
N GLY A 136 -3.19 13.38 0.35
CA GLY A 136 -4.15 14.47 0.59
C GLY A 136 -4.45 15.31 -0.66
N ASP A 137 -3.60 15.25 -1.68
CA ASP A 137 -3.86 15.75 -3.04
C ASP A 137 -4.94 14.95 -3.78
N GLY A 138 -5.14 13.68 -3.41
CA GLY A 138 -6.04 12.75 -4.09
C GLY A 138 -5.30 11.73 -4.97
N SER A 139 -3.97 11.81 -5.07
CA SER A 139 -3.18 10.85 -5.81
C SER A 139 -3.19 9.48 -5.12
N VAL A 140 -3.24 8.41 -5.92
CA VAL A 140 -3.27 7.01 -5.45
C VAL A 140 -1.92 6.38 -5.71
N TYR A 141 -1.23 5.97 -4.67
CA TYR A 141 0.08 5.33 -4.71
C TYR A 141 -0.10 3.82 -4.73
N GLN A 142 0.44 3.17 -5.76
CA GLN A 142 0.44 1.72 -5.84
C GLN A 142 1.37 1.14 -4.77
N GLY A 143 0.80 0.50 -3.75
CA GLY A 143 1.54 -0.33 -2.81
C GLY A 143 1.74 -1.72 -3.42
N ARG A 144 1.18 -2.74 -2.79
CA ARG A 144 1.15 -4.10 -3.36
C ARG A 144 0.22 -4.27 -4.57
N GLY A 145 -0.70 -3.33 -4.78
CA GLY A 145 -1.66 -3.33 -5.87
C GLY A 145 -2.84 -4.29 -5.66
N PHE A 146 -3.66 -4.45 -6.70
CA PHE A 146 -4.72 -5.46 -6.71
C PHE A 146 -4.15 -6.84 -7.00
N GLY A 147 -4.81 -7.89 -6.49
CA GLY A 147 -4.43 -9.27 -6.78
C GLY A 147 -3.23 -9.78 -5.96
N THR A 148 -2.67 -8.97 -5.08
CA THR A 148 -1.55 -9.33 -4.19
C THR A 148 -2.01 -9.33 -2.74
N VAL A 149 -1.60 -10.34 -1.96
CA VAL A 149 -1.87 -10.45 -0.53
C VAL A 149 -1.17 -9.32 0.24
N GLY A 150 -1.92 -8.66 1.12
CA GLY A 150 -1.44 -7.57 1.98
C GLY A 150 -0.71 -8.02 3.25
N ALA A 151 -0.31 -7.05 4.09
CA ALA A 151 0.08 -7.30 5.49
C ALA A 151 -0.60 -6.29 6.45
N HIS A 152 -1.72 -5.72 6.04
CA HIS A 152 -2.39 -4.61 6.71
C HIS A 152 -3.39 -5.05 7.78
N THR A 153 -3.98 -6.23 7.69
CA THR A 153 -5.03 -6.69 8.61
C THR A 153 -4.96 -8.20 8.79
N LEU A 154 -4.38 -8.61 9.92
CA LEU A 154 -4.23 -10.01 10.32
C LEU A 154 -5.55 -10.78 10.16
N LEU A 155 -5.47 -12.01 9.61
CA LEU A 155 -6.59 -12.89 9.21
C LEU A 155 -7.46 -12.41 8.03
N TYR A 156 -7.19 -11.24 7.45
CA TYR A 156 -7.98 -10.68 6.34
C TYR A 156 -7.15 -10.29 5.12
N ASN A 157 -5.82 -10.36 5.18
CA ASN A 157 -4.92 -9.97 4.09
C ASN A 157 -5.16 -10.71 2.76
N ASP A 158 -5.65 -11.95 2.83
CA ASP A 158 -5.86 -12.88 1.70
C ASP A 158 -7.28 -12.83 1.11
N LYS A 159 -8.14 -11.95 1.63
CA LYS A 159 -9.54 -11.80 1.20
C LYS A 159 -10.01 -10.35 1.17
N SER A 160 -9.07 -9.41 1.23
CA SER A 160 -9.36 -7.98 1.23
C SER A 160 -8.34 -7.18 0.43
N VAL A 161 -8.75 -5.96 0.08
CA VAL A 161 -7.87 -4.93 -0.45
C VAL A 161 -7.87 -3.77 0.54
N SER A 162 -6.70 -3.18 0.79
CA SER A 162 -6.58 -2.07 1.74
C SER A 162 -6.22 -0.76 1.09
N PHE A 163 -6.92 0.31 1.48
CA PHE A 163 -6.55 1.68 1.12
C PHE A 163 -6.12 2.44 2.38
N ALA A 164 -4.84 2.80 2.44
CA ALA A 164 -4.29 3.59 3.55
C ALA A 164 -4.29 5.08 3.19
N PHE A 165 -5.08 5.84 3.93
CA PHE A 165 -5.13 7.29 3.79
C PHE A 165 -3.90 7.89 4.49
N ILE A 166 -3.08 8.64 3.76
CA ILE A 166 -1.86 9.22 4.30
C ILE A 166 -2.22 10.38 5.23
N GLY A 167 -2.08 10.18 6.53
CA GLY A 167 -2.49 11.13 7.55
C GLY A 167 -2.92 10.47 8.86
N ASN A 168 -3.25 11.32 9.83
CA ASN A 168 -3.93 10.95 11.06
C ASN A 168 -5.35 11.54 11.02
N PHE A 169 -6.35 10.67 11.13
CA PHE A 169 -7.76 11.02 11.01
C PHE A 169 -8.57 10.71 12.29
N THR A 170 -7.91 10.82 13.44
CA THR A 170 -8.56 10.65 14.74
C THR A 170 -9.55 11.78 15.03
N TYR A 171 -9.17 13.04 14.76
CA TYR A 171 -9.96 14.22 15.13
C TYR A 171 -10.66 14.91 13.96
N HIS A 172 -10.17 14.71 12.74
CA HIS A 172 -10.75 15.20 11.49
C HIS A 172 -10.76 14.06 10.47
N GLY A 173 -11.73 14.05 9.55
CA GLY A 173 -11.78 13.04 8.50
C GLY A 173 -10.87 13.38 7.31
N PRO A 174 -10.68 12.44 6.36
CA PRO A 174 -10.02 12.72 5.10
C PRO A 174 -10.73 13.82 4.33
N ASN A 175 -9.98 14.53 3.50
CA ASN A 175 -10.55 15.56 2.63
C ASN A 175 -11.33 14.93 1.45
N LYS A 176 -12.05 15.77 0.70
CA LYS A 176 -12.90 15.30 -0.40
C LYS A 176 -12.13 14.61 -1.52
N ASN A 177 -10.91 15.07 -1.84
CA ASN A 177 -10.10 14.47 -2.90
C ASN A 177 -9.72 13.04 -2.54
N MET A 178 -9.29 12.80 -1.30
CA MET A 178 -8.97 11.45 -0.83
C MET A 178 -10.16 10.50 -0.90
N LEU A 179 -11.34 10.96 -0.44
CA LEU A 179 -12.56 10.16 -0.47
C LEU A 179 -13.00 9.85 -1.91
N LYS A 180 -12.88 10.83 -2.81
CA LYS A 180 -13.20 10.67 -4.23
C LYS A 180 -12.26 9.67 -4.91
N ALA A 181 -10.96 9.78 -4.65
CA ALA A 181 -9.95 8.84 -5.16
C ALA A 181 -10.24 7.42 -4.70
N ALA A 182 -10.59 7.23 -3.41
CA ALA A 182 -10.95 5.92 -2.87
C ALA A 182 -12.21 5.35 -3.55
N GLU A 183 -13.25 6.16 -3.76
CA GLU A 183 -14.46 5.74 -4.48
C GLU A 183 -14.15 5.30 -5.91
N ASN A 184 -13.36 6.10 -6.64
CA ASN A 184 -12.94 5.78 -8.01
C ASN A 184 -12.10 4.51 -8.05
N LEU A 185 -11.21 4.30 -7.07
CA LEU A 185 -10.38 3.11 -6.96
C LEU A 185 -11.19 1.84 -6.66
N ILE A 186 -12.26 1.93 -5.86
CA ILE A 186 -13.21 0.81 -5.69
C ILE A 186 -13.91 0.49 -7.02
N LYS A 187 -14.45 1.51 -7.70
CA LYS A 187 -15.13 1.31 -9.00
C LYS A 187 -14.20 0.66 -10.03
N CYS A 188 -12.94 1.11 -10.06
CA CYS A 188 -11.88 0.53 -10.87
C CYS A 188 -11.65 -0.95 -10.52
N GLY A 189 -11.47 -1.27 -9.23
CA GLY A 189 -11.29 -2.65 -8.77
C GLY A 189 -12.47 -3.56 -9.13
N ILE A 190 -13.71 -3.05 -9.08
CA ILE A 190 -14.90 -3.78 -9.54
C ILE A 190 -14.86 -4.01 -11.04
N LYS A 191 -14.59 -2.96 -11.84
CA LYS A 191 -14.49 -3.05 -13.30
C LYS A 191 -13.45 -4.08 -13.75
N LEU A 192 -12.32 -4.15 -13.04
CA LEU A 192 -11.22 -5.08 -13.33
C LEU A 192 -11.45 -6.50 -12.75
N GLY A 193 -12.58 -6.77 -12.10
CA GLY A 193 -12.85 -8.05 -11.47
C GLY A 193 -11.92 -8.36 -10.28
N LYS A 194 -11.33 -7.34 -9.66
CA LYS A 194 -10.44 -7.46 -8.49
C LYS A 194 -11.19 -7.28 -7.17
N ILE A 195 -12.31 -6.56 -7.17
CA ILE A 195 -13.24 -6.40 -6.05
C ILE A 195 -14.62 -6.91 -6.48
N ARG A 196 -15.31 -7.69 -5.64
CA ARG A 196 -16.69 -8.11 -5.94
C ARG A 196 -17.67 -6.92 -5.82
N ALA A 197 -18.67 -6.85 -6.71
CA ALA A 197 -19.64 -5.75 -6.71
C ALA A 197 -20.49 -5.65 -5.42
N ASN A 198 -20.60 -6.74 -4.67
CA ASN A 198 -21.26 -6.83 -3.37
C ASN A 198 -20.30 -6.65 -2.18
N TYR A 199 -19.11 -6.06 -2.39
CA TYR A 199 -18.13 -5.85 -1.32
C TYR A 199 -18.72 -5.14 -0.09
N THR A 200 -18.08 -5.36 1.05
CA THR A 200 -18.31 -4.60 2.29
C THR A 200 -17.11 -3.73 2.63
N LEU A 201 -17.39 -2.56 3.20
CA LEU A 201 -16.42 -1.54 3.59
C LEU A 201 -16.22 -1.56 5.11
N HIS A 202 -14.96 -1.55 5.52
CA HIS A 202 -14.54 -1.66 6.92
C HIS A 202 -13.44 -0.67 7.25
N GLY A 203 -13.30 -0.32 8.52
CA GLY A 203 -12.04 0.18 9.08
C GLY A 203 -11.23 -0.98 9.67
N GLN A 204 -9.91 -0.84 9.83
CA GLN A 204 -9.10 -1.90 10.46
C GLN A 204 -9.68 -2.34 11.83
N ARG A 205 -10.21 -1.39 12.60
CA ARG A 205 -10.85 -1.64 13.90
C ARG A 205 -12.07 -2.54 13.89
N ASP A 206 -12.66 -2.81 12.73
CA ASP A 206 -13.71 -3.82 12.57
C ASP A 206 -13.15 -5.24 12.62
N ALA A 207 -11.85 -5.44 12.36
CA ALA A 207 -11.17 -6.74 12.43
C ALA A 207 -10.48 -7.01 13.77
N ASN A 208 -9.99 -5.97 14.44
CA ASN A 208 -9.18 -6.10 15.64
C ASN A 208 -9.22 -4.83 16.52
N ARG A 209 -8.69 -4.91 17.74
CA ARG A 209 -8.71 -3.81 18.72
C ARG A 209 -7.65 -2.74 18.41
N ARG A 210 -7.84 -1.99 17.32
CA ARG A 210 -7.00 -0.84 16.90
C ARG A 210 -7.82 0.45 16.82
N ASP A 211 -7.14 1.60 16.83
CA ASP A 211 -7.79 2.89 16.61
C ASP A 211 -7.92 3.27 15.14
N CYS A 212 -7.08 2.67 14.29
CA CYS A 212 -7.14 2.80 12.83
C CYS A 212 -8.53 2.45 12.27
N PRO A 213 -9.10 3.29 11.38
CA PRO A 213 -8.47 4.37 10.62
C PRO A 213 -8.60 5.77 11.27
N GLY A 214 -8.80 5.83 12.59
CA GLY A 214 -9.05 7.05 13.34
C GLY A 214 -10.54 7.31 13.55
N GLU A 215 -10.88 7.86 14.72
CA GLU A 215 -12.26 8.01 15.17
C GLU A 215 -13.13 8.86 14.23
N ALA A 216 -12.65 10.04 13.80
CA ALA A 216 -13.40 10.91 12.89
C ALA A 216 -13.62 10.26 11.53
N PHE A 217 -12.61 9.58 10.98
CA PHE A 217 -12.76 8.86 9.71
C PHE A 217 -13.69 7.65 9.84
N TYR A 218 -13.56 6.87 10.90
CA TYR A 218 -14.42 5.72 11.14
C TYR A 218 -15.90 6.11 11.25
N LYS A 219 -16.23 7.24 11.88
CA LYS A 219 -17.59 7.80 11.86
C LYS A 219 -18.11 8.10 10.46
N GLN A 220 -17.25 8.47 9.51
CA GLN A 220 -17.64 8.64 8.11
C GLN A 220 -17.83 7.30 7.40
N ILE A 221 -16.93 6.33 7.62
CA ILE A 221 -17.05 4.97 7.06
C ILE A 221 -18.38 4.33 7.44
N ARG A 222 -18.80 4.47 8.70
CA ARG A 222 -20.09 3.95 9.22
C ARG A 222 -21.33 4.52 8.54
N LYS A 223 -21.23 5.63 7.82
CA LYS A 223 -22.34 6.22 7.03
C LYS A 223 -22.46 5.60 5.64
N SER A 224 -21.48 4.84 5.20
CA SER A 224 -21.53 4.15 3.90
C SER A 224 -22.62 3.09 3.89
N ARG A 225 -23.37 3.01 2.78
CA ARG A 225 -24.32 1.90 2.54
C ARG A 225 -23.63 0.54 2.43
N ARG A 226 -22.31 0.53 2.23
CA ARG A 226 -21.48 -0.69 2.16
C ARG A 226 -20.83 -1.04 3.49
N PHE A 227 -21.06 -0.28 4.56
CA PHE A 227 -20.43 -0.56 5.85
C PHE A 227 -20.80 -1.96 6.34
N GLY A 228 -19.80 -2.82 6.55
CA GLY A 228 -20.01 -4.22 6.90
C GLY A 228 -20.03 -4.53 8.39
N GLY A 229 -19.69 -3.57 9.25
CA GLY A 229 -19.64 -3.80 10.70
C GLY A 229 -18.47 -4.68 11.14
N ARG A 230 -18.53 -5.18 12.38
CA ARG A 230 -17.46 -6.01 12.94
C ARG A 230 -17.27 -7.30 12.13
N LEU A 231 -16.04 -7.57 11.74
CA LEU A 231 -15.65 -8.79 11.04
C LEU A 231 -15.54 -9.99 12.01
N THR A 232 -15.82 -11.18 11.50
CA THR A 232 -15.71 -12.45 12.23
C THR A 232 -14.75 -13.39 11.49
N PRO A 233 -13.70 -13.92 12.14
CA PRO A 233 -13.35 -13.76 13.56
C PRO A 233 -12.79 -12.37 13.92
N TYR A 234 -13.18 -11.84 15.09
CA TYR A 234 -12.61 -10.60 15.63
C TYR A 234 -11.40 -10.89 16.51
N ILE A 235 -10.30 -10.18 16.30
CA ILE A 235 -9.05 -10.42 17.04
C ILE A 235 -9.00 -9.51 18.28
N TYR A 236 -9.15 -10.13 19.46
CA TYR A 236 -9.14 -9.44 20.76
C TYR A 236 -7.76 -9.31 21.39
N LYS A 237 -6.79 -10.16 21.01
CA LYS A 237 -5.41 -10.17 21.53
C LYS A 237 -4.44 -10.21 20.35
N PHE A 238 -3.41 -9.36 20.37
CA PHE A 238 -2.30 -9.48 19.43
C PHE A 238 -1.63 -10.84 19.69
N GLN A 239 -1.56 -11.70 18.67
CA GLN A 239 -0.58 -12.78 18.70
C GLN A 239 0.77 -12.08 18.55
N THR A 240 1.54 -12.12 19.64
CA THR A 240 2.92 -11.63 19.73
C THR A 240 3.83 -12.41 18.79
#